data_AF-A0A9Q0G8X1-F1
#
_entry.id   AF-A0A9Q0G8X1-F1
#
_cell.length_a   1.000
_cell.length_b   1.000
_cell.length_c   1.000
_cell.angle_alpha   90.00
_cell.angle_beta   90.00
_cell.angle_gamma   90.00
#
_symmetry.space_group_name_H-M   'P 1'
#
loop_
_entity.id
_entity.type
_entity.pdbx_description
1 polymer ?
#
loop_
_entity_poly.entity_id
_entity_poly.type
_entity_poly.pdbx_seq_one_letter_code
_entity_poly.pdbx_strand_id
1 'polypeptide(L)'
;MWKVGERVRAVRQPDDFGPMYPFTAGVYIALMMAQIEILRKKGHSYTEIVNESVIESVDSLNPFMRARGLSFMVDNASTTARLGSRKWAPRFDYILTQQAYVAVDNGTLLNQDLISSFLSDPVHGALQVCSELRPPVDISITADADFVRPELRQSGSN
;
A
#
# COMPACT_ATOMS: atom_id res chain seq x y z
N MET A 1 -3.02 17.15 4.21
CA MET A 1 -3.93 16.03 3.87
C MET A 1 -4.48 15.25 5.07
N TRP A 2 -3.70 14.94 6.12
CA TRP A 2 -4.16 14.06 7.22
C TRP A 2 -5.39 14.56 8.00
N LYS A 3 -5.44 15.86 8.32
CA LYS A 3 -6.62 16.49 8.93
C LYS A 3 -7.87 16.46 8.04
N VAL A 4 -7.69 16.47 6.71
CA VAL A 4 -8.80 16.26 5.78
C VAL A 4 -9.28 14.81 5.89
N GLY A 5 -8.36 13.84 5.97
CA GLY A 5 -8.69 12.42 6.16
C GLY A 5 -9.46 12.13 7.45
N GLU A 6 -9.18 12.85 8.55
CA GLU A 6 -9.99 12.78 9.78
C GLU A 6 -11.46 13.16 9.51
N ARG A 7 -11.69 14.27 8.80
CA ARG A 7 -13.04 14.73 8.44
C ARG A 7 -13.76 13.78 7.48
N VAL A 8 -13.03 13.22 6.49
CA VAL A 8 -13.58 12.22 5.57
C VAL A 8 -14.03 10.97 6.34
N ARG A 9 -13.21 10.47 7.26
CA ARG A 9 -13.55 9.28 8.05
C ARG A 9 -14.69 9.52 9.03
N ALA A 10 -14.85 10.74 9.56
CA ALA A 10 -15.92 11.06 10.51
C ALA A 10 -17.34 10.90 9.93
N VAL A 11 -17.49 10.98 8.61
CA VAL A 11 -18.78 10.84 7.90
C VAL A 11 -18.84 9.61 6.99
N ARG A 12 -17.79 8.77 7.02
CA ARG A 12 -17.66 7.59 6.15
C ARG A 12 -18.60 6.48 6.63
N GLN A 13 -19.31 5.85 5.70
CA GLN A 13 -20.12 4.67 6.00
C GLN A 13 -19.22 3.44 6.26
N PRO A 14 -19.62 2.49 7.13
CA PRO A 14 -18.78 1.33 7.48
C PRO A 14 -18.22 0.56 6.28
N ASP A 15 -19.06 0.33 5.26
CA ASP A 15 -18.73 -0.47 4.07
C ASP A 15 -18.25 0.37 2.87
N ASP A 16 -17.87 1.64 3.08
CA ASP A 16 -17.42 2.52 1.99
C ASP A 16 -15.99 2.20 1.55
N PHE A 17 -15.82 1.44 0.47
CA PHE A 17 -14.52 1.10 -0.11
C PHE A 17 -13.77 2.27 -0.77
N GLY A 18 -14.43 3.42 -0.93
CA GLY A 18 -13.90 4.58 -1.62
C GLY A 18 -13.90 4.42 -3.15
N PRO A 19 -13.64 5.52 -3.88
CA PRO A 19 -13.59 5.50 -5.34
C PRO A 19 -12.31 4.84 -5.88
N MET A 20 -12.44 4.15 -7.02
CA MET A 20 -11.30 3.64 -7.78
C MET A 20 -10.83 4.71 -8.78
N TYR A 21 -9.84 5.52 -8.40
CA TYR A 21 -9.22 6.49 -9.29
C TYR A 21 -8.17 5.83 -10.20
N PRO A 22 -8.35 5.83 -11.54
CA PRO A 22 -7.46 5.08 -12.45
C PRO A 22 -5.99 5.51 -12.38
N PHE A 23 -5.73 6.82 -12.28
CA PHE A 23 -4.36 7.35 -12.19
C PHE A 23 -3.66 6.90 -10.90
N THR A 24 -4.35 6.96 -9.76
CA THR A 24 -3.83 6.49 -8.48
C THR A 24 -3.56 4.98 -8.50
N ALA A 25 -4.47 4.19 -9.08
CA ALA A 25 -4.26 2.75 -9.25
C ALA A 25 -3.01 2.46 -10.10
N GLY A 26 -2.81 3.21 -11.20
CA GLY A 26 -1.63 3.08 -12.04
C GLY A 26 -0.32 3.34 -11.28
N VAL A 27 -0.24 4.43 -10.51
CA VAL A 27 0.97 4.75 -9.72
C VAL A 27 1.23 3.70 -8.64
N TYR A 28 0.18 3.26 -7.93
CA TYR A 28 0.29 2.26 -6.86
C TYR A 28 0.75 0.89 -7.37
N ILE A 29 0.12 0.39 -8.44
CA ILE A 29 0.47 -0.90 -9.05
C ILE A 29 1.86 -0.84 -9.70
N ALA A 30 2.23 0.27 -10.34
CA ALA A 30 3.57 0.44 -10.91
C ALA A 30 4.66 0.30 -9.84
N LEU A 31 4.45 0.86 -8.65
CA LEU A 31 5.39 0.72 -7.53
C LEU A 31 5.46 -0.72 -7.00
N MET A 32 4.33 -1.42 -6.88
CA MET A 32 4.32 -2.84 -6.52
C MET A 32 5.13 -3.68 -7.50
N MET A 33 4.91 -3.51 -8.80
CA MET A 33 5.63 -4.25 -9.85
C MET A 33 7.12 -3.91 -9.85
N ALA A 34 7.49 -2.66 -9.59
CA ALA A 34 8.89 -2.26 -9.47
C ALA A 34 9.57 -2.95 -8.27
N GLN A 35 8.90 -3.06 -7.12
CA GLN A 35 9.43 -3.77 -5.95
C GLN A 35 9.59 -5.28 -6.23
N ILE A 36 8.58 -5.89 -6.85
CA ILE A 36 8.61 -7.29 -7.29
C ILE A 36 9.84 -7.56 -8.17
N GLU A 37 10.06 -6.72 -9.18
CA GLU A 37 11.17 -6.89 -10.10
C GLU A 37 12.53 -6.69 -9.41
N ILE A 38 12.65 -5.74 -8.48
CA ILE A 38 13.89 -5.53 -7.71
C ILE A 38 14.22 -6.78 -6.89
N LEU A 39 13.24 -7.34 -6.17
CA LEU A 39 13.46 -8.54 -5.34
C LEU A 39 13.72 -9.77 -6.20
N ARG A 40 13.01 -9.92 -7.33
CA ARG A 40 13.25 -10.98 -8.32
C ARG A 40 14.68 -10.95 -8.84
N LYS A 41 15.19 -9.78 -9.26
CA LYS A 41 16.58 -9.62 -9.71
C LYS A 41 17.61 -9.85 -8.62
N LYS A 42 17.24 -9.68 -7.36
CA LYS A 42 18.10 -9.97 -6.21
C LYS A 42 18.04 -11.44 -5.75
N GLY A 43 17.27 -12.29 -6.44
CA GLY A 43 17.23 -13.74 -6.20
C GLY A 43 16.31 -14.16 -5.06
N HIS A 44 15.36 -13.32 -4.67
CA HIS A 44 14.35 -13.69 -3.68
C HIS A 44 13.34 -14.70 -4.24
N SER A 45 12.74 -15.51 -3.36
CA SER A 45 11.73 -16.49 -3.75
C SER A 45 10.38 -15.83 -4.08
N TYR A 46 9.55 -16.44 -4.93
CA TYR A 46 8.23 -15.88 -5.24
C TYR A 46 7.34 -15.73 -4.02
N THR A 47 7.37 -16.68 -3.09
CA THR A 47 6.58 -16.59 -1.84
C THR A 47 6.97 -15.36 -1.03
N GLU A 48 8.27 -15.08 -0.89
CA GLU A 48 8.76 -13.89 -0.19
C GLU A 48 8.38 -12.62 -0.95
N ILE A 49 8.62 -12.56 -2.25
CA ILE A 49 8.29 -11.42 -3.11
C ILE A 49 6.81 -11.05 -3.01
N VAL A 50 5.93 -12.05 -3.13
CA VAL A 50 4.48 -11.87 -3.08
C VAL A 50 4.02 -11.42 -1.70
N ASN A 51 4.55 -11.99 -0.62
CA ASN A 51 4.18 -11.58 0.73
C ASN A 51 4.63 -10.13 1.02
N GLU A 52 5.88 -9.80 0.74
CA GLU A 52 6.50 -8.51 1.05
C GLU A 52 6.01 -7.36 0.14
N SER A 53 5.58 -7.67 -1.08
CA SER A 53 5.23 -6.65 -2.09
C SER A 53 3.74 -6.54 -2.38
N VAL A 54 2.94 -7.55 -1.98
CA VAL A 54 1.50 -7.60 -2.25
C VAL A 54 0.72 -7.91 -0.99
N ILE A 55 0.82 -9.14 -0.46
CA ILE A 55 -0.11 -9.65 0.57
C ILE A 55 -0.04 -8.83 1.84
N GLU A 56 1.16 -8.54 2.38
CA GLU A 56 1.28 -7.76 3.61
C GLU A 56 0.68 -6.35 3.43
N SER A 57 0.85 -5.74 2.25
CA SER A 57 0.28 -4.42 2.00
C SER A 57 -1.25 -4.46 2.02
N VAL A 58 -1.88 -5.37 1.30
CA VAL A 58 -3.35 -5.36 1.13
C VAL A 58 -4.10 -6.00 2.28
N ASP A 59 -3.55 -7.04 2.92
CA ASP A 59 -4.25 -7.84 3.92
C ASP A 59 -3.90 -7.42 5.35
N SER A 60 -2.77 -6.73 5.56
CA SER A 60 -2.31 -6.33 6.90
C SER A 60 -2.21 -4.81 7.05
N LEU A 61 -1.37 -4.14 6.24
CA LEU A 61 -1.00 -2.74 6.49
C LEU A 61 -2.08 -1.73 6.06
N ASN A 62 -2.60 -1.85 4.83
CA ASN A 62 -3.60 -0.92 4.29
C ASN A 62 -4.88 -0.84 5.14
N PRO A 63 -5.40 -1.93 5.74
CA PRO A 63 -6.50 -1.88 6.69
C PRO A 63 -6.28 -0.90 7.85
N PHE A 64 -5.08 -0.82 8.44
CA PHE A 64 -4.77 0.19 9.47
C PHE A 64 -4.84 1.61 8.91
N MET A 65 -4.28 1.84 7.72
CA MET A 65 -4.34 3.15 7.08
C MET A 65 -5.79 3.57 6.78
N ARG A 66 -6.63 2.63 6.35
CA ARG A 66 -8.07 2.84 6.12
C ARG A 66 -8.81 3.15 7.42
N ALA A 67 -8.48 2.47 8.51
CA ALA A 67 -9.11 2.66 9.81
C ALA A 67 -8.86 4.07 10.38
N ARG A 68 -7.59 4.53 10.37
CA ARG A 68 -7.24 5.78 11.08
C ARG A 68 -6.12 6.62 10.47
N GLY A 69 -5.78 6.39 9.20
CA GLY A 69 -4.79 7.16 8.45
C GLY A 69 -3.36 6.63 8.58
N LEU A 70 -2.43 7.26 7.84
CA LEU A 70 -1.08 6.74 7.63
C LEU A 70 -0.28 6.48 8.93
N SER A 71 -0.37 7.39 9.91
CA SER A 71 0.34 7.21 11.19
C SER A 71 -0.13 5.95 11.93
N PHE A 72 -1.41 5.57 11.83
CA PHE A 72 -1.90 4.36 12.49
C PHE A 72 -1.32 3.08 11.86
N MET A 73 -1.07 3.08 10.55
CA MET A 73 -0.34 1.99 9.89
C MET A 73 1.15 2.01 10.25
N VAL A 74 1.81 3.15 10.03
CA VAL A 74 3.28 3.25 10.17
C VAL A 74 3.72 3.07 11.62
N ASP A 75 3.03 3.69 12.58
CA ASP A 75 3.48 3.73 13.96
C ASP A 75 3.12 2.47 14.76
N ASN A 76 2.21 1.62 14.26
CA ASN A 76 2.01 0.29 14.81
C ASN A 76 3.14 -0.69 14.43
N ALA A 77 3.86 -0.43 13.34
CA ALA A 77 4.99 -1.25 12.91
C ALA A 77 6.21 -1.17 13.87
N SER A 78 7.26 -1.91 13.57
CA SER A 78 8.52 -1.91 14.34
C SER A 78 9.24 -0.56 14.27
N THR A 79 10.19 -0.32 15.20
CA THR A 79 11.03 0.90 15.17
C THR A 79 11.79 1.05 13.86
N THR A 80 12.32 -0.05 13.31
CA THR A 80 13.01 -0.07 12.01
C THR A 80 12.08 0.37 10.88
N ALA A 81 10.86 -0.14 10.84
CA ALA A 81 9.87 0.24 9.83
C ALA A 81 9.44 1.71 9.97
N ARG A 82 9.24 2.19 11.20
CA ARG A 82 8.88 3.59 11.49
C ARG A 82 9.94 4.58 11.03
N LEU A 83 11.22 4.28 11.31
CA LEU A 83 12.36 5.07 10.85
C LEU A 83 12.53 4.97 9.34
N GLY A 84 12.38 3.77 8.78
CA GLY A 84 12.45 3.53 7.34
C GLY A 84 11.41 4.34 6.57
N SER A 85 10.15 4.27 6.96
CA SER A 85 9.07 5.05 6.35
C SER A 85 9.36 6.55 6.36
N ARG A 86 9.79 7.10 7.51
CA ARG A 86 10.13 8.53 7.65
C ARG A 86 11.33 8.95 6.81
N LYS A 87 12.31 8.05 6.63
CA LYS A 87 13.50 8.31 5.82
C LYS A 87 13.22 8.24 4.31
N TRP A 88 12.42 7.27 3.87
CA TRP A 88 12.27 6.96 2.44
C TRP A 88 11.01 7.51 1.79
N ALA A 89 9.91 7.73 2.54
CA ALA A 89 8.68 8.30 1.97
C ALA A 89 8.90 9.63 1.21
N PRO A 90 9.71 10.59 1.73
CA PRO A 90 10.00 11.83 0.97
C PRO A 90 10.74 11.58 -0.35
N ARG A 91 11.48 10.48 -0.49
CA ARG A 91 12.21 10.17 -1.73
C ARG A 91 11.26 9.75 -2.85
N PHE A 92 10.22 9.00 -2.51
CA PHE A 92 9.18 8.61 -3.47
C PHE A 92 8.30 9.80 -3.88
N ASP A 93 7.96 10.68 -2.93
CA ASP A 93 7.27 11.93 -3.24
C ASP A 93 8.06 12.77 -4.27
N TYR A 94 9.34 13.00 -3.99
CA TYR A 94 10.19 13.81 -4.85
C TYR A 94 10.38 13.19 -6.24
N ILE A 95 10.65 11.88 -6.34
CA ILE A 95 10.89 11.26 -7.65
C ILE A 95 9.62 11.21 -8.52
N LEU A 96 8.46 10.97 -7.92
CA LEU A 96 7.18 11.00 -8.64
C LEU A 96 6.90 12.41 -9.16
N THR A 97 7.06 13.42 -8.30
CA THR A 97 6.81 14.82 -8.66
C THR A 97 7.80 15.34 -9.70
N GLN A 98 9.09 15.01 -9.57
CA GLN A 98 10.14 15.55 -10.43
C GLN A 98 10.24 14.85 -11.78
N GLN A 99 9.81 13.59 -11.88
CA GLN A 99 9.99 12.79 -13.10
C GLN A 99 8.67 12.25 -13.63
N ALA A 100 7.96 11.44 -12.85
CA ALA A 100 6.78 10.73 -13.34
C ALA A 100 5.65 11.70 -13.74
N TYR A 101 5.33 12.67 -12.89
CA TYR A 101 4.27 13.64 -13.17
C TYR A 101 4.68 14.64 -14.25
N VAL A 102 5.96 15.04 -14.31
CA VAL A 102 6.49 15.84 -15.43
C VAL A 102 6.35 15.10 -16.75
N ALA A 103 6.61 13.78 -16.79
CA ALA A 103 6.46 12.98 -18.00
C ALA A 103 4.99 12.91 -18.45
N VAL A 104 4.04 12.80 -17.51
CA VAL A 104 2.61 12.83 -17.78
C VAL A 104 2.18 14.19 -18.34
N ASP A 105 2.58 15.28 -17.70
CA ASP A 105 2.25 16.65 -18.12
C ASP A 105 2.82 16.98 -19.51
N ASN A 106 3.99 16.43 -19.84
CA ASN A 106 4.62 16.56 -21.15
C ASN A 106 4.00 15.63 -22.22
N GLY A 107 2.98 14.83 -21.89
CA GLY A 107 2.33 13.92 -22.84
C GLY A 107 3.26 12.82 -23.33
N THR A 108 4.20 12.36 -22.50
CA THR A 108 5.14 11.28 -22.86
C THR A 108 4.36 10.05 -23.31
N LEU A 109 4.74 9.48 -24.45
CA LEU A 109 4.07 8.30 -25.02
C LEU A 109 4.17 7.11 -24.07
N LEU A 110 3.10 6.30 -24.04
CA LEU A 110 3.07 5.07 -23.27
C LEU A 110 4.13 4.09 -23.77
N ASN A 111 4.88 3.51 -22.83
CA ASN A 111 5.79 2.42 -23.12
C ASN A 111 4.99 1.11 -23.22
N GLN A 112 4.75 0.65 -24.45
CA GLN A 112 3.96 -0.55 -24.72
C GLN A 112 4.62 -1.83 -24.19
N ASP A 113 5.95 -1.88 -24.14
CA ASP A 113 6.67 -3.05 -23.62
C ASP A 113 6.46 -3.19 -22.12
N LEU A 114 6.44 -2.07 -21.37
CA LEU A 114 6.12 -2.08 -19.94
C LEU A 114 4.70 -2.54 -19.68
N ILE A 115 3.74 -2.10 -20.50
CA ILE A 115 2.33 -2.53 -20.40
C ILE A 115 2.22 -4.02 -20.71
N SER A 116 2.80 -4.48 -21.81
CA SER A 116 2.78 -5.90 -22.19
C SER A 116 3.43 -6.75 -21.11
N SER A 117 4.59 -6.34 -20.61
CA SER A 117 5.33 -7.04 -19.55
C SER A 117 4.53 -7.10 -18.25
N PHE A 118 3.84 -6.01 -17.88
CA PHE A 118 2.91 -6.02 -16.75
C PHE A 118 1.79 -7.04 -16.95
N LEU A 119 1.12 -7.05 -18.10
CA LEU A 119 -0.02 -7.95 -18.35
C LEU A 119 0.37 -9.43 -18.37
N SER A 120 1.60 -9.74 -18.79
CA SER A 120 2.10 -11.11 -18.90
C SER A 120 3.05 -11.53 -17.76
N ASP A 121 3.21 -10.73 -16.70
CA ASP A 121 4.20 -11.05 -15.66
C ASP A 121 3.80 -12.34 -14.91
N PRO A 122 4.71 -13.32 -14.77
CA PRO A 122 4.42 -14.57 -14.07
C PRO A 122 4.06 -14.40 -12.58
N VAL A 123 4.35 -13.24 -11.97
CA VAL A 123 3.98 -12.95 -10.58
C VAL A 123 2.47 -13.02 -10.35
N HIS A 124 1.65 -12.76 -11.36
CA HIS A 124 0.18 -12.86 -11.23
C HIS A 124 -0.26 -14.28 -10.92
N GLY A 125 0.33 -15.28 -11.59
CA GLY A 125 0.08 -16.69 -11.30
C GLY A 125 0.63 -17.11 -9.94
N ALA A 126 1.81 -16.63 -9.57
CA ALA A 126 2.38 -16.89 -8.24
C ALA A 126 1.49 -16.31 -7.13
N LEU A 127 0.98 -15.08 -7.31
CA LEU A 127 0.05 -14.44 -6.40
C LEU A 127 -1.24 -15.25 -6.26
N GLN A 128 -1.78 -15.78 -7.36
CA GLN A 128 -2.97 -16.64 -7.33
C GLN A 128 -2.74 -17.86 -6.43
N VAL A 129 -1.64 -18.59 -6.63
CA VAL A 129 -1.29 -19.76 -5.82
C VAL A 129 -1.07 -19.38 -4.35
N CYS A 130 -0.34 -18.30 -4.06
CA CYS A 130 -0.17 -17.83 -2.68
C CYS A 130 -1.50 -17.41 -2.03
N SER A 131 -2.47 -16.95 -2.82
CA SER A 131 -3.77 -16.50 -2.33
C SER A 131 -4.67 -17.65 -1.90
N GLU A 132 -4.48 -18.85 -2.44
CA GLU A 132 -5.17 -20.08 -1.99
C GLU A 132 -4.80 -20.48 -0.55
N LEU A 133 -3.66 -19.99 -0.05
CA LEU A 133 -3.15 -20.28 1.29
C LEU A 133 -3.49 -19.19 2.32
N ARG A 134 -4.23 -18.15 1.93
CA ARG A 134 -4.63 -17.08 2.85
C ARG A 134 -5.65 -17.60 3.86
N PRO A 135 -5.65 -17.07 5.10
CA PRO A 135 -6.76 -17.29 6.01
C PRO A 135 -8.09 -16.87 5.36
N PRO A 136 -9.20 -17.60 5.59
CA PRO A 136 -10.47 -17.32 4.93
C PRO A 136 -11.23 -16.12 5.53
N VAL A 137 -10.57 -15.33 6.37
CA VAL A 137 -11.16 -14.21 7.11
C VAL A 137 -10.26 -12.99 6.98
N ASP A 138 -10.84 -11.91 6.47
CA ASP A 138 -10.17 -10.61 6.41
C ASP A 138 -10.01 -10.01 7.80
N ILE A 139 -8.93 -9.25 8.00
CA ILE A 139 -8.71 -8.55 9.27
C ILE A 139 -9.77 -7.46 9.48
N SER A 140 -10.39 -7.45 10.65
CA SER A 140 -11.28 -6.37 11.08
C SER A 140 -10.49 -5.35 11.90
N ILE A 141 -10.29 -4.15 11.35
CA ILE A 141 -9.60 -3.04 12.03
C ILE A 141 -10.51 -1.82 12.08
N THR A 142 -10.89 -1.44 13.31
CA THR A 142 -11.67 -0.24 13.60
C THR A 142 -10.79 0.85 14.21
N ALA A 143 -11.32 2.07 14.32
CA ALA A 143 -10.57 3.22 14.85
C ALA A 143 -10.24 3.09 16.35
N ASP A 144 -11.04 2.33 17.09
CA ASP A 144 -11.01 2.07 18.53
C ASP A 144 -10.30 0.76 18.89
N ALA A 145 -9.60 0.12 17.95
CA ALA A 145 -8.88 -1.13 18.18
C ALA A 145 -7.99 -1.09 19.45
N ASP A 146 -8.15 -2.09 20.32
CA ASP A 146 -7.48 -2.22 21.61
C ASP A 146 -6.22 -3.09 21.56
N PHE A 147 -6.10 -3.93 20.53
CA PHE A 147 -4.94 -4.79 20.26
C PHE A 147 -3.72 -4.05 19.69
N VAL A 148 -3.83 -2.73 19.48
CA VAL A 148 -2.74 -1.88 18.98
C VAL A 148 -1.79 -1.44 20.09
N ARG A 149 -0.68 -0.80 19.72
CA ARG A 149 0.28 -0.24 20.68
C ARG A 149 -0.43 0.67 21.70
N PRO A 150 -0.14 0.58 23.01
CA PRO A 150 -0.84 1.35 24.04
C PRO A 150 -0.92 2.86 23.76
N GLU A 151 0.17 3.45 23.27
CA GLU A 151 0.25 4.87 22.92
C GLU A 151 -0.59 5.27 21.69
N LEU A 152 -1.08 4.30 20.92
CA LEU A 152 -1.97 4.48 19.78
C LEU A 152 -3.41 4.09 20.10
N ARG A 153 -3.73 3.59 21.29
CA ARG A 153 -5.14 3.35 21.64
C ARG A 153 -5.82 4.70 21.84
N GLN A 154 -7.03 4.84 21.30
CA GLN A 154 -7.87 5.97 21.70
C GLN A 154 -8.45 5.63 23.06
N SER A 155 -8.23 6.50 24.05
CA SER A 155 -9.00 6.43 25.29
C SER A 155 -10.46 6.59 24.91
N GLY A 156 -11.29 5.61 25.30
CA GLY A 156 -12.73 5.72 25.17
C GLY A 156 -13.16 7.08 25.72
N SER A 157 -13.84 7.87 24.88
CA SER A 157 -14.60 9.00 25.38
C SER A 157 -15.78 8.37 26.13
N ASN A 158 -15.66 8.28 27.45
CA ASN A 158 -16.86 8.23 28.30
C ASN A 158 -17.54 9.59 28.26
#